data_AF-A0A838GQ89-F1
#
_entry.id   AF-A0A838GQ89-F1
#
_cell.length_a   1.000
_cell.length_b   1.000
_cell.length_c   1.000
_cell.angle_alpha   90.00
_cell.angle_beta   90.00
_cell.angle_gamma   90.00
#
_symmetry.space_group_name_H-M   'P 1'
#
loop_
_entity.id
_entity.type
_entity.pdbx_description
1 polymer ?
#
loop_
_entity_poly.entity_id
_entity_poly.type
_entity_poly.pdbx_seq_one_letter_code
_entity_poly.pdbx_strand_id
1 'polypeptide(L)' 'MAVRTARRTVPSTPAPAPGLIQQASRQLVRARNGLVEAAMATSASERYVAAHLAALRAAAAVLAV' A
#
# COMPACT_ATOMS: atom_id res chain seq x y z
N MET A 1 19.29 38.57 -24.40
CA MET A 1 18.34 37.76 -23.62
C MET A 1 18.91 36.36 -23.45
N ALA A 2 19.32 35.96 -22.25
CA ALA A 2 19.82 34.60 -21.98
C ALA A 2 18.83 33.88 -21.05
N VAL A 3 18.14 32.88 -21.57
CA VAL A 3 17.20 32.04 -20.81
C VAL A 3 18.02 31.09 -19.94
N ARG A 4 18.05 31.36 -18.64
CA ARG A 4 18.66 30.50 -17.63
C ARG A 4 17.76 29.29 -17.39
N THR A 5 18.04 28.18 -18.07
CA THR A 5 17.45 26.87 -17.75
C THR A 5 17.93 26.43 -16.37
N ALA A 6 17.12 26.70 -15.34
CA ALA A 6 17.34 26.17 -14.01
C ALA A 6 17.11 24.64 -14.04
N ARG A 7 18.18 23.88 -13.84
CA ARG A 7 18.14 22.42 -13.73
C ARG A 7 17.35 22.07 -12.46
N ARG A 8 16.15 21.51 -12.61
CA ARG A 8 15.34 21.04 -11.47
C ARG A 8 16.07 19.89 -10.80
N THR A 9 16.74 20.16 -9.68
CA THR A 9 17.27 19.13 -8.80
C THR A 9 16.07 18.46 -8.12
N VAL A 10 15.71 17.26 -8.58
CA VAL A 10 14.70 16.44 -7.91
C VAL A 10 15.37 15.91 -6.63
N PRO A 11 14.81 16.16 -5.44
CA PRO A 11 15.35 15.56 -4.23
C PRO A 11 15.31 14.04 -4.37
N SER A 12 16.47 13.39 -4.17
CA SER A 12 16.57 11.94 -4.16
C SER A 12 15.93 11.41 -2.88
N THR A 13 14.69 10.94 -2.96
CA THR A 13 14.07 10.24 -1.84
C THR A 13 14.90 8.99 -1.53
N PRO A 14 15.36 8.80 -0.28
CA PRO A 14 16.12 7.61 0.07
C PRO A 14 15.28 6.36 -0.20
N ALA A 15 15.89 5.36 -0.82
CA ALA A 15 15.21 4.10 -1.09
C ALA A 15 14.79 3.44 0.23
N PRO A 16 13.56 2.89 0.32
CA PRO A 16 13.10 2.21 1.53
C PRO A 16 14.00 1.02 1.84
N ALA A 17 14.26 0.79 3.13
CA ALA A 17 15.07 -0.33 3.58
C ALA A 17 14.46 -1.67 3.08
N PRO A 18 15.27 -2.67 2.68
CA PRO A 18 14.76 -3.93 2.14
C PRO A 18 13.75 -4.65 3.05
N GLY A 19 13.89 -4.50 4.38
CA GLY A 19 12.93 -5.04 5.35
C GLY A 19 11.53 -4.44 5.26
N LEU A 20 11.43 -3.14 4.94
CA LEU A 20 10.15 -2.43 4.78
C LEU A 20 9.41 -2.89 3.52
N ILE A 21 10.13 -3.10 2.41
CA ILE A 21 9.55 -3.62 1.16
C ILE A 21 8.96 -5.02 1.38
N GLN A 22 9.67 -5.88 2.13
CA GLN A 22 9.17 -7.22 2.47
C GLN A 22 7.97 -7.16 3.42
N GLN A 23 7.92 -6.21 4.35
CA GLN A 23 6.78 -6.03 5.23
C GLN A 23 5.55 -5.53 4.46
N ALA A 24 5.71 -4.54 3.59
CA ALA A 24 4.65 -4.03 2.73
C ALA A 24 4.08 -5.13 1.83
N SER A 25 4.96 -5.91 1.18
CA SER A 25 4.57 -7.06 0.35
C SER A 25 3.75 -8.08 1.13
N ARG A 26 4.15 -8.41 2.37
CA ARG A 26 3.41 -9.33 3.24
C ARG A 26 2.02 -8.79 3.61
N GLN A 27 1.90 -7.49 3.86
CA GLN A 27 0.60 -6.87 4.14
C GLN A 27 -0.31 -6.87 2.91
N LEU A 28 0.23 -6.65 1.70
CA LEU A 28 -0.54 -6.73 0.45
C LEU A 28 -1.05 -8.14 0.18
N VAL A 29 -0.24 -9.18 0.41
CA VAL A 29 -0.69 -10.58 0.29
C VAL A 29 -1.84 -10.88 1.27
N ARG A 30 -1.72 -10.44 2.53
CA ARG A 30 -2.78 -10.60 3.53
C ARG A 30 -4.05 -9.82 3.17
N ALA A 31 -3.91 -8.61 2.64
CA ALA A 31 -5.03 -7.80 2.17
C ALA A 31 -5.77 -8.51 1.02
N ARG A 32 -5.04 -9.00 0.01
CA ARG A 32 -5.60 -9.75 -1.11
C ARG A 32 -6.38 -10.98 -0.62
N ASN A 33 -5.78 -11.79 0.24
CA ASN A 33 -6.46 -12.97 0.78
C ASN A 33 -7.72 -12.58 1.55
N GLY A 34 -7.65 -11.54 2.40
CA GLY A 34 -8.82 -11.05 3.12
C GLY A 34 -9.96 -10.55 2.23
N LEU A 35 -9.66 -9.98 1.05
CA LEU A 35 -10.69 -9.61 0.07
C LEU A 35 -11.33 -10.83 -0.60
N VAL A 36 -10.55 -11.88 -0.87
CA VAL A 36 -11.08 -13.15 -1.38
C VAL A 36 -12.03 -13.77 -0.34
N GLU A 37 -11.62 -13.83 0.93
CA GLU A 37 -12.50 -14.32 2.01
C GLU A 37 -13.77 -13.45 2.15
N ALA A 38 -13.63 -12.13 2.10
CA ALA A 38 -14.79 -11.23 2.14
C ALA A 38 -15.78 -11.51 1.00
N ALA A 39 -15.27 -11.79 -0.21
CA ALA A 39 -16.11 -12.13 -1.36
C ALA A 39 -16.89 -13.45 -1.16
N MET A 40 -16.36 -14.38 -0.36
CA MET A 40 -17.01 -15.65 -0.02
C MET A 40 -17.96 -15.55 1.18
N ALA A 41 -17.96 -14.45 1.92
CA ALA A 41 -18.79 -14.28 3.12
C ALA A 41 -20.29 -14.23 2.76
N THR A 42 -21.10 -14.98 3.52
CA THR A 42 -22.55 -15.10 3.31
C THR A 42 -23.31 -13.86 3.81
N SER A 43 -22.88 -13.28 4.93
CA SER A 43 -23.53 -12.12 5.53
C SER A 43 -22.88 -10.80 5.10
N ALA A 44 -23.70 -9.75 4.97
CA ALA A 44 -23.21 -8.42 4.60
C ALA A 44 -22.28 -7.81 5.66
N SER A 45 -22.56 -8.05 6.95
CA SER A 45 -21.74 -7.57 8.07
C SER A 45 -20.34 -8.20 8.06
N GLU A 46 -20.26 -9.52 7.89
CA GLU A 46 -18.99 -10.25 7.81
C GLU A 46 -18.17 -9.83 6.59
N ARG A 47 -18.83 -9.70 5.43
CA ARG A 47 -18.20 -9.18 4.21
C ARG A 47 -17.60 -7.79 4.43
N TYR A 48 -18.35 -6.89 5.06
CA TYR A 48 -17.88 -5.53 5.35
C TYR A 48 -16.67 -5.54 6.28
N VAL A 49 -16.73 -6.27 7.40
CA VAL A 49 -15.62 -6.32 8.37
C VAL A 49 -14.37 -6.92 7.74
N ALA A 50 -14.49 -8.02 7.01
CA ALA A 50 -13.37 -8.66 6.33
C ALA A 50 -12.74 -7.74 5.28
N ALA A 51 -13.56 -7.08 4.45
CA ALA A 51 -13.09 -6.13 3.46
C ALA A 51 -12.42 -4.90 4.11
N HIS A 52 -12.97 -4.39 5.21
CA HIS A 52 -12.40 -3.25 5.93
C HIS A 52 -11.02 -3.59 6.52
N LEU A 53 -10.88 -4.74 7.17
CA LEU A 53 -9.58 -5.20 7.68
C LEU A 53 -8.56 -5.40 6.56
N ALA A 54 -8.99 -5.89 5.39
CA ALA A 54 -8.11 -5.99 4.22
C ALA A 54 -7.65 -4.61 3.72
N ALA A 55 -8.55 -3.63 3.66
CA ALA A 55 -8.23 -2.25 3.28
C ALA A 55 -7.22 -1.60 4.25
N LEU A 56 -7.37 -1.81 5.56
CA LEU A 56 -6.41 -1.30 6.56
C LEU A 56 -5.00 -1.89 6.38
N ARG A 57 -4.89 -3.17 6.00
CA ARG A 57 -3.59 -3.79 5.71
C ARG A 57 -2.96 -3.22 4.44
N ALA A 58 -3.76 -2.98 3.39
CA ALA A 58 -3.29 -2.31 2.19
C ALA A 58 -2.80 -0.89 2.50
N ALA A 59 -3.54 -0.12 3.30
CA ALA A 59 -3.12 1.20 3.75
C ALA A 59 -1.81 1.15 4.55
N ALA A 60 -1.65 0.19 5.45
CA ALA A 60 -0.40 -0.02 6.19
C ALA A 60 0.78 -0.35 5.26
N ALA A 61 0.56 -1.05 4.15
CA ALA A 61 1.60 -1.31 3.16
C ALA A 61 2.02 -0.04 2.41
N VAL A 62 1.06 0.82 2.06
CA VAL A 62 1.33 2.11 1.39
C VAL A 62 2.10 3.07 2.31
N LEU A 63 1.75 3.11 3.60
CA LEU A 63 2.41 3.98 4.58
C LEU A 63 3.80 3.50 5.00
N ALA A 64 4.18 2.26 4.69
CA ALA A 64 5.48 1.68 5.05
C ALA A 64 6.58 1.93 4.01
N VAL A 65 6.24 2.53 2.86
CA VAL A 65 7.12 2.85 1.73
C VAL A 65 7.26 4.37 1.60
#